data_AF-A0A388NSI0-F1
#
_entry.id   AF-A0A388NSI0-F1
#
_cell.length_a   1.000
_cell.length_b   1.000
_cell.length_c   1.000
_cell.angle_alpha   90.00
_cell.angle_beta   90.00
_cell.angle_gamma   90.00
#
_symmetry.space_group_name_H-M   'P 1'
#
loop_
_entity.id
_entity.type
_entity.pdbx_description
1 polymer ?
#
loop_
_entity_poly.entity_id
_entity_poly.type
_entity_poly.pdbx_seq_one_letter_code
_entity_poly.pdbx_strand_id
1 'polypeptide(L)'
;MSREALIAELQALTSAQRASAAPAHLDQHSQDQSSHAAHQPDAVVWPETTAEVSSIAALANRQAHWHYRMGRRQQPWRAIPFQCTAASLWTSRT
;
A
#
# COMPACT_ATOMS: atom_id res chain seq x y z
N MET A 1 4.41 1.41 18.01
CA MET A 1 5.45 0.38 18.20
C MET A 1 6.77 0.87 17.62
N SER A 2 7.92 0.28 17.98
CA SER A 2 9.18 0.59 17.29
C SER A 2 9.20 -0.05 15.90
N ARG A 3 10.11 0.42 15.02
CA ARG A 3 10.30 -0.15 13.69
C ARG A 3 10.66 -1.63 13.76
N GLU A 4 11.59 -2.01 14.63
CA GLU A 4 12.04 -3.40 14.79
C GLU A 4 10.90 -4.30 15.27
N ALA A 5 10.08 -3.81 16.21
CA ALA A 5 8.92 -4.53 16.71
C ALA A 5 7.86 -4.75 15.61
N LEU A 6 7.66 -3.76 14.74
CA LEU A 6 6.75 -3.89 13.59
C LEU A 6 7.25 -4.94 12.60
N ILE A 7 8.54 -4.94 12.28
CA ILE A 7 9.15 -5.92 11.36
C ILE A 7 9.03 -7.33 11.93
N ALA A 8 9.27 -7.51 13.23
CA ALA A 8 9.10 -8.80 13.89
C ALA A 8 7.66 -9.30 13.83
N GLU A 9 6.66 -8.43 13.99
CA GLU A 9 5.24 -8.81 13.88
C GLU A 9 4.87 -9.18 12.44
N LEU A 10 5.39 -8.48 11.43
CA LEU A 10 5.21 -8.83 10.01
C LEU A 10 5.82 -10.19 9.67
N GLN A 11 7.00 -10.48 10.21
CA GLN A 11 7.65 -11.79 10.09
C GLN A 11 6.85 -12.91 10.75
N ALA A 12 6.20 -12.64 11.88
CA ALA A 12 5.31 -13.60 12.53
C ALA A 12 4.04 -13.89 11.71
N LEU A 13 3.50 -12.89 11.00
CA LEU A 13 2.30 -13.04 10.18
C LEU A 13 2.53 -13.77 8.85
N THR A 14 3.74 -13.69 8.27
CA THR A 14 4.03 -14.20 6.91
C THR A 14 5.18 -15.21 6.83
N SER A 15 5.80 -15.61 7.95
CA SER A 15 7.11 -16.27 8.01
C SER A 15 8.30 -15.31 7.83
N ALA A 16 9.38 -15.57 8.58
CA ALA A 16 10.56 -14.72 8.65
C ALA A 16 11.25 -14.48 7.29
N GLN A 17 11.16 -15.42 6.36
CA GLN A 17 11.77 -15.31 5.04
C GLN A 17 10.96 -14.43 4.06
N ARG A 18 9.69 -14.16 4.35
CA ARG A 18 8.77 -13.40 3.47
C ARG A 18 8.56 -11.96 3.92
N ALA A 19 9.19 -11.54 5.01
CA ALA A 19 9.28 -10.14 5.43
C ALA A 19 10.76 -9.74 5.61
N SER A 20 11.25 -8.88 4.72
CA SER A 20 12.66 -8.51 4.60
C SER A 20 12.92 -7.06 4.93
N ALA A 21 14.01 -6.82 5.66
CA ALA A 21 14.64 -5.50 5.83
C ALA A 21 16.04 -5.43 5.18
N ALA A 22 16.39 -6.38 4.30
CA ALA A 22 17.67 -6.40 3.61
C ALA A 22 17.83 -5.19 2.67
N PRO A 23 18.98 -4.48 2.68
CA PRO A 23 19.18 -3.25 1.89
C PRO A 23 18.82 -3.39 0.41
N ALA A 24 19.25 -4.48 -0.23
CA ALA A 24 18.96 -4.72 -1.64
C ALA A 24 17.45 -4.75 -1.97
N HIS A 25 16.64 -5.32 -1.08
CA HIS A 25 15.19 -5.35 -1.25
C HIS A 25 14.55 -3.97 -1.02
N LEU A 26 15.09 -3.18 -0.07
CA LEU A 26 14.62 -1.82 0.19
C LEU A 26 14.95 -0.90 -0.99
N ASP A 27 16.17 -0.99 -1.51
CA ASP A 27 16.65 -0.24 -2.67
C ASP A 27 15.79 -0.52 -3.91
N GLN A 28 15.57 -1.81 -4.20
CA GLN A 28 14.76 -2.25 -5.33
C GLN A 28 13.31 -1.75 -5.27
N HIS A 29 12.77 -1.47 -4.09
CA HIS A 29 11.40 -0.99 -3.90
C HIS A 29 11.32 0.48 -3.45
N SER A 30 12.43 1.21 -3.53
CA SER A 30 12.49 2.64 -3.20
C SER A 30 12.15 3.55 -4.38
N GLN A 31 12.15 3.02 -5.61
CA GLN A 31 11.93 3.75 -6.86
C GLN A 31 10.65 3.29 -7.55
N ASP A 32 9.93 4.24 -8.13
CA ASP A 32 8.82 4.01 -9.04
C ASP A 32 9.15 4.57 -10.44
N GLN A 33 8.16 4.63 -11.33
CA GLN A 33 8.36 5.18 -12.68
C GLN A 33 8.37 6.71 -12.72
N SER A 34 8.31 7.39 -11.57
CA SER A 34 8.38 8.85 -11.51
C SER A 34 9.83 9.32 -11.40
N SER A 35 10.07 10.57 -11.79
CA SER A 35 11.40 11.21 -11.65
C SER A 35 11.65 11.80 -10.25
N HIS A 36 10.87 11.40 -9.23
CA HIS A 36 11.05 11.88 -7.86
C HIS A 36 12.23 11.18 -7.18
N ALA A 37 12.78 11.81 -6.15
CA ALA A 37 13.77 11.18 -5.30
C ALA A 37 13.21 9.89 -4.68
N ALA A 38 14.00 8.82 -4.72
CA ALA A 38 13.64 7.54 -4.12
C ALA A 38 13.41 7.68 -2.62
N HIS A 39 12.39 6.99 -2.10
CA HIS A 39 12.13 6.90 -0.67
C HIS A 39 12.18 5.43 -0.25
N GLN A 40 13.15 5.06 0.58
CA GLN A 40 13.28 3.68 1.04
C GLN A 40 12.15 3.31 2.01
N PRO A 41 11.53 2.13 1.84
CA PRO A 41 10.66 1.57 2.85
C PRO A 41 11.47 1.00 4.04
N ASP A 42 10.81 0.78 5.18
CA ASP A 42 11.43 0.15 6.35
C ASP A 42 11.60 -1.37 6.20
N ALA A 43 10.67 -2.00 5.47
CA ALA A 43 10.62 -3.43 5.16
C ALA A 43 9.75 -3.70 3.93
N VAL A 44 9.95 -4.87 3.32
CA VAL A 44 9.18 -5.40 2.18
C VAL A 44 8.60 -6.75 2.58
N VAL A 45 7.34 -7.01 2.24
CA VAL A 45 6.65 -8.26 2.57
C VAL A 45 6.03 -8.89 1.33
N TRP A 46 6.18 -10.21 1.16
CA TRP A 46 5.62 -11.01 0.07
C TRP A 46 4.58 -12.02 0.62
N PRO A 47 3.31 -11.60 0.81
CA PRO A 47 2.25 -12.48 1.26
C PRO A 47 1.85 -13.47 0.14
N GLU A 48 1.42 -14.67 0.54
CA GLU A 48 0.99 -15.75 -0.38
C GLU A 48 -0.53 -15.95 -0.34
N THR A 49 -1.20 -15.45 0.70
CA THR A 49 -2.64 -15.63 0.88
C THR A 49 -3.36 -14.31 1.15
N THR A 50 -4.64 -14.26 0.77
CA THR A 50 -5.52 -13.13 1.08
C THR A 50 -5.67 -12.92 2.59
N ALA A 51 -5.61 -14.00 3.38
CA ALA A 51 -5.66 -13.92 4.84
C ALA A 51 -4.47 -13.13 5.39
N GLU A 52 -3.26 -13.43 4.91
CA GLU A 52 -2.05 -12.69 5.29
C GLU A 52 -2.14 -11.22 4.91
N VAL A 53 -2.58 -10.91 3.69
CA VAL A 53 -2.80 -9.52 3.24
C VAL A 53 -3.76 -8.79 4.18
N SER A 54 -4.88 -9.43 4.55
CA SER A 54 -5.87 -8.86 5.47
C SER A 54 -5.28 -8.59 6.85
N SER A 55 -4.49 -9.53 7.40
CA SER A 55 -3.82 -9.37 8.68
C SER A 55 -2.79 -8.24 8.67
N ILE A 56 -1.99 -8.12 7.60
CA ILE A 56 -1.02 -7.03 7.42
C ILE A 56 -1.74 -5.68 7.34
N ALA A 57 -2.80 -5.57 6.56
CA ALA A 57 -3.58 -4.34 6.44
C ALA A 57 -4.21 -3.93 7.79
N ALA A 58 -4.72 -4.90 8.55
CA ALA A 58 -5.24 -4.66 9.89
C ALA A 58 -4.15 -4.18 10.85
N LEU A 59 -2.95 -4.77 10.80
CA LEU A 59 -1.79 -4.33 11.59
C LEU A 59 -1.39 -2.89 11.22
N ALA A 60 -1.25 -2.59 9.93
CA ALA A 60 -0.91 -1.27 9.44
C ALA A 60 -1.92 -0.21 9.91
N ASN A 61 -3.22 -0.52 9.86
CA ASN A 61 -4.25 0.41 10.33
C ASN A 61 -4.18 0.68 11.84
N ARG A 62 -3.77 -0.30 12.66
CA ARG A 62 -3.56 -0.09 14.11
C ARG A 62 -2.35 0.79 14.41
N GLN A 63 -1.30 0.71 13.58
CA GLN A 63 -0.06 1.49 13.76
C GLN A 63 -0.10 2.86 13.11
N ALA A 64 -0.97 3.03 12.11
CA ALA A 64 -1.27 4.32 11.51
C ALA A 64 -1.86 5.20 12.61
N HIS A 65 -1.02 6.04 13.20
CA HIS A 65 -1.44 7.18 13.97
C HIS A 65 -2.03 8.17 12.97
N TRP A 66 -3.32 7.99 12.65
CA TRP A 66 -4.07 8.93 11.85
C TRP A 66 -4.18 10.24 12.65
N HIS A 67 -3.19 11.11 12.54
CA HIS A 67 -3.33 12.51 12.91
C HIS A 67 -4.25 13.16 11.88
N TYR A 68 -5.56 12.97 12.05
CA TYR A 68 -6.56 13.79 11.39
C TYR A 68 -6.52 15.19 12.02
N ARG A 69 -5.56 16.00 11.61
CA ARG A 69 -5.57 17.45 11.86
C ARG A 69 -6.49 18.06 10.81
N MET A 70 -7.70 18.44 11.21
CA MET A 70 -8.55 19.33 10.42
C MET A 70 -7.74 20.57 10.02
N GLY A 71 -7.62 20.85 8.72
CA GLY A 71 -7.20 22.16 8.19
C GLY A 71 -5.83 22.25 7.53
N ARG A 72 -5.69 21.70 6.31
CA ARG A 72 -5.22 22.39 5.08
C ARG A 72 -5.05 21.35 3.96
N ARG A 73 -6.14 21.13 3.22
CA ARG A 73 -6.14 20.50 1.89
C ARG A 73 -6.04 21.62 0.84
N GLN A 74 -4.98 21.61 0.05
CA GLN A 74 -4.92 22.17 -1.30
C GLN A 74 -4.25 21.05 -2.12
N GLN A 75 -4.96 20.00 -2.53
CA GLN A 75 -5.84 19.95 -3.70
C GLN A 75 -6.94 18.89 -3.49
N PRO A 76 -8.22 19.15 -3.83
CA PRO A 76 -9.30 18.18 -3.70
C PRO A 76 -9.28 17.18 -4.87
N TRP A 77 -9.09 15.90 -4.55
CA TRP A 77 -9.63 14.82 -5.38
C TRP A 77 -11.15 15.02 -5.41
N ARG A 78 -11.65 15.64 -6.48
CA ARG A 78 -13.07 15.65 -6.78
C ARG A 78 -13.51 14.19 -6.88
N ALA A 79 -14.52 13.86 -6.09
CA ALA A 79 -15.30 12.65 -6.23
C ALA A 79 -15.61 12.41 -7.72
N ILE A 80 -15.25 11.23 -8.23
CA ILE A 80 -15.87 10.70 -9.44
C ILE A 80 -17.15 10.03 -8.94
N PRO A 81 -18.34 10.65 -9.08
CA PRO A 81 -19.57 9.92 -8.87
C PRO A 81 -19.65 8.83 -9.96
N PHE A 82 -19.74 7.59 -9.51
CA PHE A 82 -20.23 6.48 -10.32
C PHE A 82 -21.63 6.88 -10.85
N GLN A 83 -21.71 7.29 -12.12
CA GLN A 83 -22.97 7.32 -12.84
C GLN A 83 -22.96 6.13 -13.80
N CYS A 84 -23.64 5.07 -13.35
CA CYS A 84 -24.16 4.05 -14.24
C CYS A 84 -25.17 4.72 -15.19
N THR A 85 -24.79 4.97 -16.43
CA THR A 85 -25.74 5.17 -17.52
C THR A 85 -25.61 3.98 -18.45
N ALA A 86 -26.51 3.01 -18.30
CA ALA A 86 -26.75 2.00 -19.31
C ALA A 86 -27.28 2.71 -20.57
N ALA A 87 -26.51 2.65 -21.66
CA ALA A 87 -27.02 2.87 -23.00
C ALA A 87 -26.31 1.90 -23.93
N SER A 88 -26.99 0.78 -24.13
CA SER A 88 -27.01 -0.05 -25.33
C SER A 88 -26.40 0.61 -26.57
N LEU A 89 -25.44 -0.05 -27.22
CA LEU A 89 -25.62 -0.65 -28.55
C LEU A 89 -24.25 -1.07 -29.14
N TRP A 90 -24.12 -2.39 -29.16
CA TRP A 90 -23.39 -3.24 -30.08
C TRP A 90 -23.26 -2.70 -31.52
N THR A 91 -22.10 -3.00 -32.13
CA THR A 91 -21.82 -3.24 -33.57
C THR A 91 -20.98 -2.21 -34.37
N SER A 92 -19.84 -2.74 -34.84
CA SER A 92 -19.28 -2.64 -36.21
C SER A 92 -18.46 -1.41 -36.63
N ARG A 93 -17.17 -1.67 -36.89
CA ARG A 93 -16.53 -1.50 -38.21
C ARG A 93 -15.18 -2.24 -38.23
N THR A 94 -15.13 -3.36 -38.94
CA THR A 94 -14.40 -3.60 -40.21
C THR A 94 -12.89 -3.51 -40.07
#